data_AF-R7HM18-F1
#
_entry.id   AF-R7HM18-F1
#
_cell.length_a   1.000
_cell.length_b   1.000
_cell.length_c   1.000
_cell.angle_alpha   90.00
_cell.angle_beta   90.00
_cell.angle_gamma   90.00
#
_symmetry.space_group_name_H-M   'P 1'
#
loop_
_entity.id
_entity.type
_entity.pdbx_description
1 polymer ?
#
loop_
_entity_poly.entity_id
_entity_poly.type
_entity_poly.pdbx_seq_one_letter_code
_entity_poly.pdbx_strand_id
1 'polypeptide(L)'
;MNKKGFTLIEVIMVIAIIAILSLILIPNVMVLIDKNKERSCEKMIDNIESAAKMYVNQNKYELDFDCSGTPKEITLKTLVDAGYLGGELVNPINKEEISLESKVLVTYDCSVKGFKYKVNNINCN
;
A
#
# COMPACT_ATOMS: atom_id res chain seq x y z
N MET A 1 -5.31 -1.63 -59.31
CA MET A 1 -4.76 -1.75 -57.95
C MET A 1 -5.64 -2.74 -57.18
N ASN A 2 -5.22 -4.01 -57.08
CA ASN A 2 -6.02 -5.06 -56.44
C ASN A 2 -5.87 -4.97 -54.93
N LYS A 3 -6.86 -4.39 -54.24
CA LYS A 3 -6.94 -4.44 -52.78
C LYS A 3 -7.53 -5.80 -52.38
N LYS A 4 -6.68 -6.73 -51.96
CA LYS A 4 -7.14 -7.94 -51.28
C LYS A 4 -7.59 -7.53 -49.87
N GLY A 5 -8.90 -7.59 -49.62
CA GLY A 5 -9.47 -7.40 -48.29
C GLY A 5 -9.45 -8.71 -47.50
N PHE A 6 -9.53 -8.60 -46.17
CA PHE A 6 -9.75 -9.75 -45.29
C PHE A 6 -11.10 -10.40 -45.56
N THR A 7 -11.16 -11.74 -45.42
CA THR A 7 -12.41 -12.48 -45.55
C THR A 7 -13.17 -12.46 -44.23
N LEU A 8 -14.51 -12.54 -44.30
CA LEU A 8 -15.35 -12.55 -43.10
C LEU A 8 -15.05 -13.74 -42.17
N ILE A 9 -14.72 -14.89 -42.77
CA ILE A 9 -14.41 -16.12 -42.03
C ILE A 9 -13.11 -16.01 -41.22
N GLU A 10 -12.10 -15.32 -41.75
CA GLU A 10 -10.84 -15.05 -41.01
C GLU A 10 -11.11 -14.20 -39.77
N VAL A 11 -11.95 -13.17 -39.89
CA VAL A 11 -12.31 -12.30 -38.75
C VAL A 11 -13.10 -13.09 -37.70
N ILE A 12 -14.04 -13.93 -38.12
CA ILE A 12 -14.85 -14.75 -37.20
C ILE A 12 -14.00 -15.77 -36.44
N MET A 13 -13.05 -16.45 -37.10
CA MET A 13 -12.11 -17.35 -36.41
C MET A 13 -11.27 -16.62 -35.36
N VAL A 14 -10.76 -15.43 -35.67
CA VAL A 14 -9.93 -14.66 -34.74
C VAL A 14 -10.74 -14.26 -33.49
N ILE A 15 -11.96 -13.76 -33.67
CA ILE A 15 -12.83 -13.38 -32.55
C ILE A 15 -13.18 -14.62 -31.71
N ALA A 16 -13.44 -15.77 -32.34
CA ALA A 16 -13.71 -17.02 -31.62
C ALA A 16 -12.54 -17.47 -30.74
N ILE A 17 -11.30 -17.39 -31.26
CA ILE A 17 -10.09 -17.72 -30.49
C ILE A 17 -9.90 -16.74 -29.32
N ILE A 18 -10.05 -15.43 -29.55
CA ILE A 18 -9.92 -14.40 -28.49
C ILE A 18 -10.97 -14.61 -27.40
N ALA A 19 -12.20 -14.98 -27.76
CA ALA A 19 -13.26 -15.24 -26.78
C ALA A 19 -12.92 -16.41 -25.84
N ILE A 20 -12.43 -17.53 -26.39
CA ILE A 20 -12.03 -18.70 -25.60
C ILE A 20 -10.86 -18.36 -24.67
N LEU A 21 -9.84 -17.67 -25.19
CA LEU A 21 -8.70 -17.24 -24.38
C LEU A 21 -9.13 -16.29 -23.25
N SER A 22 -10.02 -15.35 -23.54
CA SER A 22 -10.49 -14.36 -22.56
C SER A 22 -11.20 -15.02 -21.37
N LEU A 23 -12.00 -16.06 -21.61
CA LEU A 23 -12.72 -16.78 -20.54
C LEU A 23 -11.77 -17.39 -19.50
N ILE A 24 -10.63 -17.91 -19.95
CA ILE A 24 -9.62 -18.52 -19.05
C ILE A 24 -8.80 -17.44 -18.34
N LEU A 25 -8.52 -16.32 -19.02
CA LEU A 25 -7.63 -15.28 -18.52
C LEU A 25 -8.26 -14.39 -17.45
N ILE A 26 -9.55 -14.04 -17.58
CA ILE A 26 -10.23 -13.09 -16.68
C ILE A 26 -10.09 -13.43 -15.18
N PRO A 27 -10.43 -14.64 -14.69
CA PRO A 27 -10.36 -14.93 -13.25
C PRO A 27 -8.92 -14.85 -12.71
N ASN A 28 -7.94 -15.28 -13.49
CA ASN A 28 -6.53 -15.22 -13.11
C ASN A 28 -6.05 -13.77 -12.95
N VAL A 29 -6.45 -12.90 -13.89
CA VAL A 29 -6.11 -11.47 -13.83
C VAL A 29 -6.77 -10.80 -12.62
N MET A 30 -8.02 -11.14 -12.30
CA MET A 30 -8.70 -10.59 -11.11
C MET A 30 -7.95 -10.92 -9.82
N VAL A 31 -7.57 -12.18 -9.61
CA VAL A 31 -6.78 -12.59 -8.43
C VAL A 31 -5.43 -11.88 -8.36
N LEU A 32 -4.76 -11.69 -9.51
CA LEU A 32 -3.50 -10.95 -9.57
C LEU A 32 -3.68 -9.47 -9.22
N ILE A 33 -4.77 -8.84 -9.69
CA ILE A 33 -5.10 -7.45 -9.36
C ILE A 33 -5.33 -7.31 -7.85
N ASP A 34 -6.12 -8.19 -7.24
CA ASP A 34 -6.42 -8.10 -5.81
C ASP A 34 -5.16 -8.31 -4.95
N LYS A 35 -4.32 -9.28 -5.30
CA LYS A 35 -2.99 -9.46 -4.68
C LYS A 35 -2.08 -8.25 -4.85
N ASN A 36 -2.17 -7.54 -5.99
CA ASN A 36 -1.39 -6.33 -6.21
C ASN A 36 -1.91 -5.17 -5.36
N LYS A 37 -3.23 -5.06 -5.15
CA LYS A 37 -3.80 -4.05 -4.23
C LYS A 37 -3.36 -4.31 -2.79
N GLU A 38 -3.42 -5.56 -2.33
CA GLU A 38 -2.96 -5.98 -1.01
C GLU A 38 -1.47 -5.63 -0.80
N ARG A 39 -0.60 -6.05 -1.72
CA ARG A 39 0.83 -5.70 -1.69
C ARG A 39 1.09 -4.20 -1.74
N SER A 40 0.28 -3.45 -2.49
CA SER A 40 0.41 -1.99 -2.54
C SER A 40 0.02 -1.35 -1.21
N CYS A 41 -0.98 -1.91 -0.52
CA CYS A 41 -1.40 -1.48 0.80
C CYS A 41 -0.31 -1.79 1.84
N GLU A 42 0.26 -2.99 1.82
CA GLU A 42 1.39 -3.37 2.70
C GLU A 42 2.58 -2.43 2.49
N LYS A 43 2.96 -2.17 1.24
CA LYS A 43 4.04 -1.21 0.92
C LYS A 43 3.74 0.21 1.43
N MET A 44 2.47 0.62 1.38
CA MET A 44 2.07 1.91 1.93
C MET A 44 2.26 1.96 3.44
N ILE A 45 1.86 0.90 4.16
CA ILE A 45 2.11 0.76 5.61
C ILE A 45 3.62 0.76 5.88
N ASP A 46 4.41 0.02 5.12
CA ASP A 46 5.88 -0.01 5.26
C ASP A 46 6.51 1.36 5.06
N ASN A 47 6.01 2.15 4.11
CA ASN A 47 6.46 3.52 3.88
C ASN A 47 6.12 4.43 5.07
N ILE A 48 4.89 4.32 5.60
CA ILE A 48 4.46 5.05 6.80
C ILE A 48 5.33 4.68 8.01
N GLU A 49 5.58 3.38 8.22
CA GLU A 49 6.47 2.93 9.29
C GLU A 49 7.89 3.42 9.09
N SER A 50 8.40 3.43 7.86
CA SER A 50 9.74 3.93 7.55
C SER A 50 9.86 5.41 7.83
N ALA A 51 8.85 6.20 7.47
CA ALA A 51 8.76 7.62 7.82
C ALA A 51 8.75 7.82 9.35
N ALA A 52 7.95 7.03 10.08
CA ALA A 52 7.93 7.06 11.55
C ALA A 52 9.28 6.67 12.16
N LYS A 53 9.96 5.64 11.61
CA LYS A 53 11.30 5.22 12.02
C LYS A 53 12.32 6.36 11.86
N MET A 54 12.28 7.07 10.73
CA MET A 54 13.15 8.22 10.49
C MET A 54 12.88 9.35 11.49
N TYR A 55 11.61 9.71 11.70
CA TYR A 55 11.21 10.74 12.66
C TYR A 55 11.63 10.39 14.09
N VAL A 56 11.37 9.16 14.53
CA VAL A 56 11.76 8.68 15.88
C VAL A 56 13.28 8.69 16.02
N ASN A 57 14.04 8.25 15.02
CA ASN A 57 15.50 8.23 15.12
C ASN A 57 16.08 9.63 15.39
N GLN A 58 15.55 10.64 14.71
CA GLN A 58 16.00 12.03 14.87
C GLN A 58 15.51 12.66 16.18
N ASN A 59 14.29 12.35 16.62
CA ASN A 59 13.66 12.98 17.77
C ASN A 59 13.64 12.10 19.04
N LYS A 60 14.34 10.97 19.07
CA LYS A 60 14.24 9.94 20.13
C LYS A 60 14.45 10.48 21.55
N TYR A 61 15.28 11.51 21.72
CA TYR A 61 15.58 12.09 23.02
C TYR A 61 14.46 13.01 23.53
N GLU A 62 13.77 13.71 22.61
CA GLU A 62 12.56 14.50 22.90
C GLU A 62 11.34 13.58 23.03
N LEU A 63 11.41 12.45 22.33
CA LEU A 63 10.58 11.25 22.40
C LEU A 63 10.27 10.84 23.84
N ASP A 64 11.23 10.91 24.77
CA ASP A 64 11.13 10.42 26.16
C ASP A 64 10.58 8.99 26.27
N PHE A 65 11.06 8.07 25.42
CA PHE A 65 10.65 6.67 25.48
C PHE A 65 11.19 5.99 26.74
N ASP A 66 10.35 5.19 27.38
CA ASP A 66 10.70 4.44 28.58
C ASP A 66 10.53 2.93 28.37
N CYS A 67 10.88 2.16 29.40
CA CYS A 67 10.68 0.71 29.43
C CYS A 67 9.29 0.31 29.97
N SER A 68 8.36 1.26 30.15
CA SER A 68 7.02 0.95 30.67
C SER A 68 6.16 0.21 29.64
N GLY A 69 6.56 0.26 28.36
CA GLY A 69 5.80 -0.32 27.25
C GLY A 69 4.63 0.55 26.81
N THR A 70 4.46 1.77 27.34
CA THR A 70 3.43 2.69 26.86
C THR A 70 3.74 3.15 25.44
N PRO A 71 2.82 2.97 24.48
CA PRO A 71 3.01 3.44 23.13
C PRO A 71 2.94 4.96 23.08
N LYS A 72 3.86 5.58 22.34
CA LYS A 72 3.77 6.98 21.95
C LYS A 72 3.11 7.09 20.59
N GLU A 73 2.21 8.05 20.46
CA GLU A 73 1.42 8.25 19.25
C GLU A 73 2.07 9.34 18.39
N ILE A 74 2.32 9.02 17.13
CA ILE A 74 2.80 9.98 16.13
C ILE A 74 1.75 10.06 15.03
N THR A 75 1.23 11.26 14.76
CA THR A 75 0.22 11.44 13.70
C THR A 75 0.88 11.43 12.32
N LEU A 76 0.13 11.00 11.29
CA LEU A 76 0.61 11.09 9.91
C LEU A 76 0.84 12.54 9.50
N LYS A 77 0.03 13.48 10.01
CA LYS A 77 0.26 14.91 9.84
C LYS A 77 1.66 15.33 10.28
N THR A 78 2.12 14.91 11.46
CA THR A 78 3.48 15.21 11.94
C THR A 78 4.55 14.69 10.96
N LEU A 79 4.34 13.50 10.39
CA LEU A 79 5.29 12.92 9.43
C LEU A 79 5.30 13.67 8.09
N VAL A 80 4.14 14.17 7.65
CA VAL A 80 4.01 15.00 6.46
C VAL A 80 4.63 16.37 6.67
N ASP A 81 4.30 17.05 7.77
CA ASP A 81 4.82 18.38 8.11
C ASP A 81 6.34 18.36 8.31
N ALA A 82 6.89 17.25 8.85
CA ALA A 82 8.33 17.05 8.99
C ALA A 82 9.03 16.56 7.70
N GLY A 83 8.28 16.32 6.62
CA GLY A 83 8.82 15.96 5.30
C GLY A 83 9.26 14.50 5.15
N TYR A 84 8.92 13.61 6.09
CA TYR A 84 9.23 12.17 6.00
C TYR A 84 8.22 11.39 5.18
N LEU A 85 7.01 11.90 5.07
CA LEU A 85 5.91 11.31 4.32
C LEU A 85 5.37 12.36 3.34
N GLY A 86 5.03 11.94 2.13
CA GLY A 86 4.55 12.86 1.11
C GLY A 86 3.61 12.18 0.13
N GLY A 87 2.88 13.01 -0.63
CA GLY A 87 1.85 12.55 -1.54
C GLY A 87 0.51 12.31 -0.86
N GLU A 88 -0.52 12.09 -1.67
CA GLU A 88 -1.84 11.71 -1.20
C GLU A 88 -1.81 10.28 -0.68
N LEU A 89 -2.31 10.08 0.54
CA LEU A 89 -2.40 8.78 1.16
C LEU A 89 -3.77 8.18 0.84
N VAL A 90 -3.84 7.35 -0.20
CA VAL A 90 -5.07 6.68 -0.62
C VAL A 90 -4.91 5.17 -0.48
N ASN A 91 -5.85 4.51 0.17
CA ASN A 91 -5.82 3.07 0.31
C ASN A 91 -6.11 2.40 -1.05
N PRO A 92 -5.23 1.54 -1.59
CA PRO A 92 -5.37 0.96 -2.92
C PRO A 92 -6.49 -0.08 -3.05
N ILE A 93 -7.09 -0.53 -1.93
CA ILE A 93 -8.14 -1.55 -1.89
C ILE A 93 -9.52 -0.88 -1.97
N ASN A 94 -9.82 0.03 -1.05
CA ASN A 94 -11.12 0.70 -0.95
C ASN A 94 -11.15 2.10 -1.60
N LYS A 95 -9.99 2.64 -2.01
CA LYS A 95 -9.80 3.98 -2.58
C LYS A 95 -10.17 5.13 -1.64
N GLU A 96 -10.28 4.85 -0.34
CA GLU A 96 -10.53 5.87 0.66
C GLU A 96 -9.25 6.62 0.98
N GLU A 97 -9.37 7.94 1.18
CA GLU A 97 -8.28 8.77 1.69
C GLU A 97 -7.99 8.40 3.14
N ILE A 98 -6.71 8.24 3.45
CA ILE A 98 -6.23 7.99 4.79
C ILE A 98 -6.08 9.35 5.48
N SER A 99 -6.91 9.56 6.49
CA SER A 99 -6.86 10.78 7.29
C SER A 99 -5.47 10.98 7.89
N LEU A 100 -4.97 12.22 7.81
CA LEU A 100 -3.70 12.63 8.42
C LEU A 100 -3.74 12.58 9.96
N GLU A 101 -4.94 12.48 10.54
CA GLU A 101 -5.15 12.22 11.97
C GLU A 101 -4.85 10.77 12.37
N SER A 102 -4.67 9.87 11.41
CA SER A 102 -4.25 8.49 11.70
C SER A 102 -2.90 8.48 12.40
N LYS A 103 -2.68 7.45 13.22
CA LYS A 103 -1.56 7.41 14.17
C LYS A 103 -0.70 6.18 13.97
N VAL A 104 0.60 6.38 14.11
CA VAL A 104 1.59 5.32 14.28
C VAL A 104 1.89 5.22 15.77
N LEU A 105 1.63 4.05 16.35
CA LEU A 105 1.98 3.72 17.72
C LEU A 105 3.42 3.22 17.73
N VAL A 106 4.26 3.89 18.52
CA VAL A 106 5.67 3.52 18.68
C VAL A 106 5.91 3.10 20.13
N THR A 107 6.36 1.87 20.32
CA THR A 107 6.71 1.33 21.64
C THR A 107 8.19 0.97 21.65
N TYR A 108 8.92 1.41 22.66
CA TYR A 108 10.30 0.98 22.86
C TYR A 108 10.33 -0.35 23.64
N ASP A 109 11.06 -1.32 23.10
CA ASP A 109 11.25 -2.64 23.70
C ASP A 109 12.67 -2.76 24.25
N CYS A 110 12.78 -2.70 25.58
CA CYS A 110 14.07 -2.74 26.28
C CYS A 110 14.74 -4.12 26.26
N SER A 111 13.98 -5.20 26.00
CA SER A 111 14.54 -6.56 25.89
C SER A 111 15.39 -6.71 24.63
N VAL A 112 14.91 -6.13 23.53
CA VAL A 112 15.60 -6.17 22.22
C VAL A 112 16.35 -4.88 21.88
N LYS A 113 16.26 -3.85 22.74
CA LYS A 113 16.81 -2.50 22.53
C LYS A 113 16.39 -1.91 21.18
N GLY A 114 15.11 -2.03 20.85
CA GLY A 114 14.56 -1.64 19.56
C GLY A 114 13.16 -1.03 19.67
N PHE A 115 12.67 -0.43 18.58
CA PHE A 115 11.35 0.16 18.50
C PHE A 115 10.39 -0.76 17.73
N LYS A 116 9.17 -0.89 18.23
CA LYS A 116 8.03 -1.52 17.56
C LYS A 116 7.11 -0.45 17.04
N TYR A 117 6.66 -0.62 15.79
CA TYR A 117 5.78 0.31 15.10
C TYR A 117 4.49 -0.42 14.79
N LYS A 118 3.36 0.26 14.98
CA LYS A 118 2.05 -0.25 14.59
C LYS A 118 1.22 0.90 14.03
N VAL A 119 0.91 0.83 12.75
CA VAL A 119 0.02 1.80 12.12
C VAL A 119 -1.43 1.44 12.49
N ASN A 120 -2.16 2.39 13.05
CA ASN A 120 -3.54 2.17 13.46
C ASN A 120 -4.50 2.58 12.33
N ASN A 121 -5.65 1.91 12.25
CA ASN A 121 -6.75 2.27 11.36
C ASN A 121 -6.48 2.12 9.83
N ILE A 122 -5.50 1.31 9.44
CA ILE A 122 -5.27 0.91 8.05
C ILE A 122 -5.30 -0.62 7.98
N ASN A 123 -6.22 -1.18 7.20
CA ASN A 123 -6.34 -2.61 6.97
C ASN A 123 -6.13 -2.92 5.48
N CYS A 124 -5.35 -3.96 5.20
CA CYS A 124 -5.04 -4.46 3.86
C CYS A 124 -5.81 -5.74 3.48
N ASN A 125 -6.66 -6.25 4.37
CA ASN A 125 -7.53 -7.41 4.15
C ASN A 125 -8.99 -7.03 3.97
#